data_AF-A0A7C7MH82-F1
#
_entry.id   AF-A0A7C7MH82-F1
#
_cell.length_a   1.000
_cell.length_b   1.000
_cell.length_c   1.000
_cell.angle_alpha   90.00
_cell.angle_beta   90.00
_cell.angle_gamma   90.00
#
_symmetry.space_group_name_H-M   'P 1'
#
loop_
_entity.id
_entity.type
_entity.pdbx_description
1 polymer ?
#
loop_
_entity_poly.entity_id
_entity_poly.type
_entity_poly.pdbx_seq_one_letter_code
_entity_poly.pdbx_strand_id
1 'polypeptide(L)'
;MLGLTPEAATDICMNQCRGMCCRGPLILRLIGDEPAMFEEKAAALGLAVKVDAAPGGGGWVKFAEHPGERCPMLEDATSACRIYEDRPQRCRSFPERPTPGCAISGWDEAAAG
;
A
#
# COMPACT_ATOMS: atom_id res chain seq x y z
N MET A 1 -6.37 7.02 16.54
CA MET A 1 -5.45 6.99 15.38
C MET A 1 -4.60 8.25 15.45
N LEU A 2 -3.28 8.10 15.54
CA LEU A 2 -2.35 9.23 15.61
C LEU A 2 -2.61 10.15 14.41
N GLY A 3 -3.00 11.40 14.68
CA GLY A 3 -3.20 12.46 13.70
C GLY A 3 -1.87 12.91 13.11
N LEU A 4 -1.18 12.02 12.42
CA LEU A 4 0.07 12.30 11.73
C LEU A 4 -0.22 13.14 10.48
N THR A 5 0.65 14.09 10.19
CA THR A 5 0.61 14.79 8.90
C THR A 5 1.08 13.84 7.78
N PRO A 6 0.72 14.09 6.51
CA PRO A 6 1.18 13.29 5.39
C PRO A 6 2.72 13.15 5.32
N GLU A 7 3.44 14.20 5.65
CA GLU A 7 4.91 14.22 5.65
C GLU A 7 5.47 13.30 6.74
N ALA A 8 4.96 13.40 7.96
CA ALA A 8 5.38 12.53 9.07
C ALA A 8 5.06 11.06 8.80
N ALA A 9 3.90 10.79 8.22
CA ALA A 9 3.51 9.42 7.87
C ALA A 9 4.32 8.88 6.68
N THR A 10 4.77 9.75 5.75
CA THR A 10 5.67 9.37 4.65
C THR A 10 7.06 9.03 5.19
N ASP A 11 7.60 9.84 6.10
CA ASP A 11 8.91 9.60 6.72
C ASP A 11 8.94 8.26 7.45
N ILE A 12 7.93 7.98 8.29
CA ILE A 12 7.84 6.69 8.99
C ILE A 12 7.74 5.54 7.97
N CYS A 13 6.93 5.68 6.92
CA CYS A 13 6.78 4.64 5.89
C CYS A 13 8.12 4.31 5.21
N MET A 14 8.85 5.34 4.77
CA MET A 14 10.08 5.19 3.99
C MET A 14 11.27 4.77 4.86
N ASN A 15 11.49 5.49 5.96
CA ASN A 15 12.75 5.41 6.71
C ASN A 15 12.67 4.42 7.87
N GLN A 16 11.50 4.23 8.46
CA GLN A 16 11.32 3.36 9.62
C GLN A 16 10.72 2.01 9.22
N CYS A 17 9.51 2.02 8.65
CA CYS A 17 8.83 0.80 8.18
C CYS A 17 9.44 0.20 6.91
N ARG A 18 10.22 0.96 6.14
CA ARG A 18 10.76 0.57 4.82
C ARG A 18 9.72 -0.06 3.88
N GLY A 19 8.52 0.50 3.89
CA GLY A 19 7.39 0.01 3.09
C GLY A 19 6.96 -1.42 3.40
N MET A 20 7.24 -1.97 4.59
CA MET A 20 6.92 -3.35 4.97
C MET A 20 5.46 -3.73 4.70
N CYS A 21 4.50 -2.84 4.98
CA CYS A 21 3.09 -3.10 4.72
C CYS A 21 2.78 -3.30 3.23
N CYS A 22 3.64 -2.84 2.32
CA CYS A 22 3.49 -2.92 0.88
C CYS A 22 4.35 -4.03 0.24
N ARG A 23 4.88 -4.96 1.04
CA ARG A 23 5.76 -6.07 0.62
C ARG A 23 5.20 -7.42 1.06
N GLY A 24 5.62 -8.49 0.39
CA GLY A 24 5.19 -9.86 0.64
C GLY A 24 3.91 -10.23 -0.12
N PRO A 25 3.35 -11.43 0.15
CA PRO A 25 2.22 -12.01 -0.59
C PRO A 25 0.87 -11.41 -0.17
N LEU A 26 0.80 -10.09 -0.02
CA LEU A 26 -0.40 -9.37 0.38
C LEU A 26 -1.31 -9.08 -0.83
N ILE A 27 -2.58 -8.85 -0.54
CA ILE A 27 -3.59 -8.48 -1.53
C ILE A 27 -4.22 -7.16 -1.11
N LEU A 28 -4.09 -6.14 -1.95
CA LEU A 28 -4.82 -4.89 -1.80
C LEU A 28 -6.18 -5.03 -2.51
N ARG A 29 -7.26 -4.89 -1.74
CA ARG A 29 -8.63 -4.85 -2.27
C ARG A 29 -9.07 -3.42 -2.49
N LEU A 30 -9.20 -3.05 -3.76
CA LEU A 30 -9.77 -1.80 -4.26
C LEU A 30 -11.29 -1.95 -4.43
N ILE A 31 -12.04 -0.88 -4.22
CA ILE A 31 -13.51 -0.85 -4.31
C ILE A 31 -13.98 0.29 -5.21
N GLY A 32 -15.24 0.22 -5.68
CA GLY A 32 -15.81 1.29 -6.52
C GLY A 32 -14.99 1.53 -7.78
N ASP A 33 -14.62 2.79 -7.99
CA ASP A 33 -13.80 3.31 -9.10
C ASP A 33 -12.28 3.26 -8.83
N GLU A 34 -11.86 2.88 -7.62
CA GLU A 34 -10.44 2.80 -7.26
C GLU A 34 -9.58 1.91 -8.16
N PRO A 35 -10.05 0.76 -8.72
CA PRO A 35 -9.27 0.00 -9.70
C PRO A 35 -8.81 0.85 -10.89
N ALA A 36 -9.74 1.60 -11.50
CA ALA A 36 -9.45 2.44 -12.65
C ALA A 36 -8.51 3.60 -12.26
N MET A 37 -8.73 4.24 -11.10
CA MET A 37 -7.83 5.27 -10.59
C MET A 37 -6.41 4.72 -10.36
N PHE A 38 -6.30 3.51 -9.81
CA PHE A 38 -5.00 2.89 -9.53
C PHE A 38 -4.26 2.54 -10.83
N GLU A 39 -4.97 2.01 -11.82
CA GLU A 39 -4.41 1.74 -13.16
C GLU A 39 -3.99 3.03 -13.88
N GLU A 40 -4.79 4.09 -13.81
CA GLU A 40 -4.45 5.39 -14.39
C GLU A 40 -3.16 5.96 -13.77
N LYS A 41 -3.05 5.94 -12.44
CA LYS A 41 -1.83 6.40 -11.75
C LYS A 41 -0.62 5.53 -12.09
N ALA A 42 -0.79 4.22 -12.24
CA ALA A 42 0.28 3.32 -12.66
C ALA A 42 0.75 3.66 -14.08
N ALA A 43 -0.19 3.83 -15.00
CA ALA A 43 0.10 4.20 -16.39
C ALA A 43 0.84 5.55 -16.48
N ALA A 44 0.41 6.56 -15.71
CA ALA A 44 1.07 7.85 -15.63
C ALA A 44 2.53 7.76 -15.14
N LEU A 45 2.84 6.74 -14.33
CA LEU A 45 4.18 6.45 -13.82
C LEU A 45 4.97 5.46 -14.69
N GLY A 46 4.41 4.99 -15.81
CA GLY A 46 5.01 3.96 -16.65
C GLY A 46 5.15 2.59 -15.97
N LEU A 47 4.29 2.31 -14.99
CA LEU A 47 4.31 1.06 -14.22
C LEU A 47 3.36 0.03 -14.81
N ALA A 48 3.84 -1.19 -14.98
CA ALA A 48 2.98 -2.34 -15.28
C ALA A 48 2.25 -2.78 -14.01
N VAL A 49 0.92 -2.74 -14.07
CA VAL A 49 0.02 -3.20 -13.00
C VAL A 49 -0.93 -4.25 -13.55
N LYS A 50 -1.36 -5.15 -12.67
CA LYS A 50 -2.34 -6.18 -12.91
C LYS A 50 -3.38 -6.03 -11.82
N VAL A 51 -4.62 -5.80 -12.23
CA VAL A 51 -5.77 -5.73 -11.33
C VAL A 51 -6.75 -6.80 -11.77
N ASP A 52 -6.96 -7.81 -10.92
CA ASP A 52 -7.97 -8.83 -11.17
C ASP A 52 -9.34 -8.32 -10.70
N ALA A 53 -10.42 -8.68 -11.42
CA ALA A 53 -11.77 -8.38 -10.96
C ALA A 53 -12.05 -9.08 -9.60
N ALA A 54 -12.52 -8.31 -8.62
CA ALA A 54 -12.87 -8.85 -7.31
C ALA A 54 -14.34 -9.31 -7.27
N PRO A 55 -14.65 -10.42 -6.56
CA PRO A 55 -16.04 -10.80 -6.29
C PRO A 55 -16.79 -9.68 -5.56
N GLY A 56 -17.97 -9.33 -6.05
CA GLY A 56 -18.77 -8.21 -5.53
C GLY A 56 -18.36 -6.82 -6.05
N GLY A 57 -17.50 -6.76 -7.07
CA GLY A 57 -17.05 -5.51 -7.70
C GLY A 57 -15.73 -4.98 -7.12
N GLY A 58 -15.15 -4.00 -7.81
CA GLY A 58 -13.82 -3.50 -7.52
C GLY A 58 -12.71 -4.39 -8.09
N GLY A 59 -11.53 -4.38 -7.45
CA GLY A 59 -10.34 -5.03 -7.98
C GLY A 59 -9.38 -5.54 -6.91
N TRP A 60 -8.61 -6.56 -7.27
CA TRP A 60 -7.54 -7.13 -6.46
C TRP A 60 -6.19 -6.83 -7.10
N VAL A 61 -5.30 -6.23 -6.32
CA VAL A 61 -3.88 -6.11 -6.65
C VAL A 61 -3.14 -7.10 -5.77
N LYS A 62 -2.70 -8.21 -6.37
CA LYS A 62 -1.95 -9.27 -5.68
C LYS A 62 -0.46 -8.98 -5.80
N PHE A 63 0.20 -8.69 -4.69
CA PHE A 63 1.60 -8.26 -4.72
C PHE A 63 2.55 -9.36 -5.24
N ALA A 64 2.21 -10.63 -5.01
CA ALA A 64 2.94 -11.78 -5.55
C ALA A 64 2.95 -11.86 -7.09
N GLU A 65 2.05 -11.14 -7.78
CA GLU A 65 2.00 -11.06 -9.24
C GLU A 65 2.83 -9.89 -9.80
N HIS A 66 3.58 -9.21 -8.93
CA HIS A 66 4.45 -8.09 -9.27
C HIS A 66 5.91 -8.37 -8.92
N PRO A 67 6.88 -7.76 -9.64
CA PRO A 67 8.30 -7.95 -9.36
C PRO A 67 8.66 -7.65 -7.90
N GLY A 68 9.36 -8.59 -7.26
CA GLY A 68 9.78 -8.47 -5.87
C GLY A 68 8.65 -8.60 -4.85
N GLU A 69 7.53 -9.20 -5.24
CA GLU A 69 6.38 -9.50 -4.37
C GLU A 69 5.94 -8.28 -3.55
N ARG A 70 5.64 -7.18 -4.22
CA ARG A 70 5.31 -5.89 -3.59
C ARG A 70 4.22 -5.14 -4.33
N CYS A 71 3.67 -4.13 -3.68
CA CYS A 71 2.79 -3.17 -4.36
C CYS A 71 3.54 -2.54 -5.55
N PRO A 72 2.94 -2.48 -6.75
CA PRO A 72 3.59 -1.91 -7.92
C PRO A 72 3.91 -0.41 -7.77
N MET A 73 3.21 0.28 -6.86
CA MET A 73 3.45 1.69 -6.53
C MET A 73 4.59 1.92 -5.53
N LEU A 74 5.16 0.85 -4.95
CA LEU A 74 6.29 0.92 -4.03
C LEU A 74 7.60 0.94 -4.82
N GLU A 75 8.34 2.04 -4.71
CA GLU A 75 9.74 2.09 -5.15
C GLU A 75 10.59 1.24 -4.22
N ASP A 76 11.35 0.32 -4.79
CA ASP A 76 12.11 -0.66 -4.02
C ASP A 76 13.31 -0.02 -3.32
N ALA A 77 14.03 0.83 -4.07
CA ALA A 77 15.29 1.41 -3.61
C ALA A 77 15.08 2.40 -2.44
N THR A 78 13.98 3.13 -2.45
CA THR A 78 13.70 4.21 -1.48
C THR A 78 12.56 3.87 -0.52
N SER A 79 11.86 2.76 -0.75
CA SER A 79 10.61 2.42 -0.03
C SER A 79 9.52 3.50 -0.14
N ALA A 80 9.61 4.40 -1.13
CA ALA A 80 8.63 5.45 -1.35
C ALA A 80 7.37 4.89 -2.03
N CYS A 81 6.19 5.25 -1.53
CA CYS A 81 4.97 5.08 -2.30
C CYS A 81 4.87 6.22 -3.31
N ARG A 82 4.94 5.90 -4.61
CA ARG A 82 4.95 6.91 -5.68
C ARG A 82 3.62 7.66 -5.86
N ILE A 83 2.58 7.23 -5.16
CA ILE A 83 1.25 7.86 -5.17
C ILE A 83 0.79 8.24 -3.75
N TYR A 84 1.71 8.49 -2.81
CA TYR A 84 1.39 8.60 -1.38
C TYR A 84 0.23 9.56 -1.05
N GLU A 85 0.24 10.75 -1.66
CA GLU A 85 -0.78 11.79 -1.48
C GLU A 85 -2.10 11.45 -2.21
N ASP A 86 -1.97 10.84 -3.38
CA ASP A 86 -3.06 10.41 -4.27
C ASP A 86 -3.59 9.01 -3.95
N ARG A 87 -3.22 8.45 -2.80
CA ARG A 87 -3.59 7.07 -2.45
C ARG A 87 -5.11 6.91 -2.49
N PRO A 88 -5.61 5.87 -3.19
CA PRO A 88 -6.98 5.41 -3.03
C PRO A 88 -7.31 5.20 -1.56
N GLN A 89 -8.57 5.32 -1.19
CA GLN A 89 -9.02 5.16 0.19
C GLN A 89 -8.59 3.82 0.76
N ARG A 90 -8.67 2.73 -0.02
CA ARG A 90 -8.22 1.41 0.42
C ARG A 90 -6.73 1.33 0.68
N CYS A 91 -5.90 2.09 -0.05
CA CYS A 91 -4.46 2.20 0.26
C CYS A 91 -4.18 2.94 1.58
N ARG A 92 -5.08 3.83 2.02
CA ARG A 92 -4.92 4.59 3.28
C ARG A 92 -5.26 3.75 4.50
N SER A 93 -6.23 2.84 4.35
CA SER A 93 -6.64 1.90 5.40
C SER A 93 -5.93 0.55 5.33
N PHE A 94 -5.00 0.39 4.39
CA PHE A 94 -4.20 -0.82 4.24
C PHE A 94 -2.88 -0.67 5.01
N PRO A 95 -2.39 -1.72 5.68
CA PRO A 95 -2.94 -3.08 5.72
C PRO A 95 -4.13 -3.22 6.68
N GLU A 96 -5.03 -4.17 6.41
CA GLU A 96 -6.24 -4.39 7.24
C GLU A 96 -5.92 -4.88 8.66
N ARG A 97 -4.72 -5.44 8.85
CA ARG A 97 -4.18 -5.82 10.14
C ARG A 97 -2.83 -5.15 10.33
N PRO A 98 -2.46 -4.80 11.57
CA PRO A 98 -1.13 -4.31 11.89
C PRO A 98 -0.03 -5.19 11.32
N THR A 99 0.97 -4.56 10.72
CA THR A 99 2.19 -5.22 10.26
C THR A 99 3.24 -5.11 11.37
N PRO A 100 3.73 -6.25 11.91
CA PRO A 100 4.79 -6.24 12.90
C PRO A 100 5.98 -5.37 12.48
N GLY A 101 6.41 -4.49 13.38
CA GLY A 101 7.53 -3.58 13.12
C GLY A 101 7.18 -2.33 12.30
N CYS A 102 5.89 -2.06 12.00
CA CYS A 102 5.48 -0.82 11.34
C CYS A 102 4.46 -0.01 12.14
N ALA A 103 4.93 1.06 12.79
CA ALA A 103 4.13 1.91 13.68
C ALA A 103 2.89 2.54 12.99
N ILE A 104 3.00 2.93 11.72
CA ILE A 104 1.85 3.53 10.99
C ILE A 104 0.80 2.51 10.55
N SER A 105 1.11 1.22 10.60
CA SER A 105 0.13 0.17 10.30
C SER A 105 -0.79 -0.16 11.48
N GLY A 106 -0.65 0.58 12.60
CA GLY A 106 -1.35 0.27 13.84
C GLY A 106 -0.69 -0.85 14.65
N TRP A 107 0.59 -1.14 14.40
CA TRP A 107 1.38 -2.01 15.26
C TRP A 107 1.69 -1.29 16.56
N ASP A 108 1.29 -1.92 17.66
CA ASP A 108 1.63 -1.48 19.01
C ASP A 108 2.47 -2.57 19.66
N GLU A 109 3.72 -2.25 20.03
CA GLU A 109 4.63 -3.21 20.68
C GLU A 109 4.06 -3.74 22.00
N ALA A 110 3.16 -2.99 22.68
CA ALA A 110 2.51 -3.46 23.90
C ALA A 110 1.45 -4.55 23.67
N ALA A 111 0.97 -4.74 22.43
CA ALA A 111 -0.02 -5.76 22.08
C ALA A 111 0.61 -7.13 21.74
N ALA A 112 1.94 -7.23 21.74
CA ALA A 112 2.69 -8.45 21.39
C ALA A 112 3.09 -9.32 22.60
N GLY A 113 2.54 -9.02 23.80
CA GLY A 113 2.80 -9.73 25.06
C GLY A 113 1.79 -10.83 25.38
#